data_AF-A0AAU9TPK1-F1
#
_entry.id   AF-A0AAU9TPK1-F1
#
_cell.length_a   1.000
_cell.length_b   1.000
_cell.length_c   1.000
_cell.angle_alpha   90.00
_cell.angle_beta   90.00
_cell.angle_gamma   90.00
#
_symmetry.space_group_name_H-M   'P 1'
#
loop_
_entity.id
_entity.type
_entity.pdbx_description
1 polymer ?
#
loop_
_entity_poly.entity_id
_entity_poly.type
_entity_poly.pdbx_seq_one_letter_code
_entity_poly.pdbx_strand_id
1 'polypeptide(L)'
;MAERVAKCREDVAKNRDKYQAALAEITAYNPRYIEDMTGVFDRCQQMEAQRLTFFKDVLFSFHKCLDISKEPTLPQIYEEFHHTINNADHQKDLKWWANNHGVNMAMAWPQFEEYTEEFRDIAKGKSKESLPTGPITLLNQRPVSEDELPPITANNKSSKTANHTEPPANNSVVQNNTSANNTIDKKTISAPIAVTNGTSSGPKSNKTSPAKDSVGKDNPFEEEDWDEESAGALTDTGEPGVPVRALYDYTGAESDELSFRQGDLFEKLEDEDEQGWCKGRKDGRVGLYPANYVEPVGH
;
A
#
# COMPACT_ATOMS: atom_id res chain seq x y z
N MET A 1 -66.71 54.08 -24.06
CA MET A 1 -66.03 52.76 -24.07
C MET A 1 -64.96 52.69 -25.15
N ALA A 2 -65.24 53.12 -26.38
CA ALA A 2 -64.26 53.16 -27.48
C ALA A 2 -62.98 53.97 -27.18
N GLU A 3 -63.11 55.14 -26.55
CA GLU A 3 -61.97 56.00 -26.17
C GLU A 3 -61.02 55.32 -25.16
N ARG A 4 -61.58 54.60 -24.17
CA ARG A 4 -60.77 53.81 -23.21
C ARG A 4 -60.01 52.69 -23.90
N VAL A 5 -60.63 52.01 -24.87
CA VAL A 5 -59.99 50.96 -25.66
C VAL A 5 -58.88 51.53 -26.56
N ALA A 6 -59.10 52.70 -27.16
CA ALA A 6 -58.08 53.39 -27.95
C ALA A 6 -56.87 53.78 -27.11
N LYS A 7 -57.09 54.35 -25.91
CA LYS A 7 -56.03 54.67 -24.96
C LYS A 7 -55.24 53.44 -24.52
N CYS A 8 -55.92 52.33 -24.18
CA CYS A 8 -55.22 51.07 -23.86
C CYS A 8 -54.38 50.55 -25.03
N ARG A 9 -54.83 50.67 -26.28
CA ARG A 9 -54.05 50.26 -27.47
C ARG A 9 -52.80 51.12 -27.64
N GLU A 10 -52.92 52.43 -27.43
CA GLU A 10 -51.80 53.36 -27.47
C GLU A 10 -50.78 53.06 -26.36
N ASP A 11 -51.25 52.81 -25.13
CA ASP A 11 -50.39 52.44 -24.00
C ASP A 11 -49.65 51.12 -24.26
N VAL A 12 -50.32 50.13 -24.85
CA VAL A 12 -49.69 48.86 -25.26
C VAL A 12 -48.62 49.08 -26.34
N ALA A 13 -48.91 49.91 -27.35
CA ALA A 13 -47.93 50.23 -28.40
C ALA A 13 -46.71 50.96 -27.80
N LYS A 14 -46.94 51.98 -26.98
CA LYS A 14 -45.88 52.73 -26.31
C LYS A 14 -45.01 51.85 -25.40
N ASN A 15 -45.62 50.91 -24.67
CA ASN A 15 -44.88 49.97 -23.83
C ASN A 15 -44.12 48.94 -24.66
N ARG A 16 -44.69 48.49 -25.78
CA ARG A 16 -44.00 47.61 -26.73
C ARG A 16 -42.76 48.30 -27.32
N ASP A 17 -42.88 49.56 -27.71
CA ASP A 17 -41.76 50.31 -28.29
C ASP A 17 -40.65 50.52 -27.24
N LYS A 18 -41.01 50.86 -26.00
CA LYS A 18 -40.06 50.93 -24.88
C LYS A 18 -39.35 49.59 -24.63
N TYR A 19 -40.10 48.49 -24.65
CA TYR A 19 -39.52 47.16 -24.49
C TYR A 19 -38.57 46.80 -25.64
N GLN A 20 -38.95 47.11 -26.88
CA GLN A 20 -38.10 46.89 -28.05
C GLN A 20 -36.83 47.75 -28.00
N ALA A 21 -36.93 49.01 -27.55
CA ALA A 21 -35.77 49.87 -27.36
C ALA A 21 -34.81 49.31 -26.29
N ALA A 22 -35.34 48.85 -25.16
CA ALA A 22 -34.54 48.22 -24.11
C ALA A 22 -33.85 46.94 -24.60
N LEU A 23 -34.55 46.10 -25.39
CA LEU A 23 -33.93 44.93 -26.01
C LEU A 23 -32.82 45.30 -27.00
N ALA A 24 -33.01 46.36 -27.79
CA ALA A 24 -32.00 46.82 -28.73
C ALA A 24 -30.75 47.33 -27.99
N GLU A 25 -30.92 48.04 -26.88
CA GLU A 25 -29.82 48.50 -26.02
C GLU A 25 -29.03 47.34 -25.41
N ILE A 26 -29.72 46.34 -24.82
CA ILE A 26 -29.08 45.13 -24.28
C ILE A 26 -28.34 44.38 -25.39
N THR A 27 -28.99 44.19 -26.54
CA THR A 27 -28.40 43.46 -27.67
C THR A 27 -27.16 44.17 -28.22
N ALA A 28 -27.17 45.51 -28.24
CA ALA A 28 -26.02 46.30 -28.64
C ALA A 28 -24.86 46.19 -27.63
N TYR A 29 -25.15 45.91 -26.35
CA TYR A 29 -24.13 45.69 -25.32
C TYR A 29 -23.54 44.27 -25.32
N ASN A 30 -24.26 43.28 -25.87
CA ASN A 30 -23.81 41.87 -25.90
C ASN A 30 -22.36 41.66 -26.36
N PRO A 31 -21.85 42.30 -27.43
CA PRO A 31 -20.47 42.09 -27.87
C PRO A 31 -19.45 42.47 -26.79
N ARG A 32 -19.68 43.60 -26.10
CA ARG A 32 -18.81 44.08 -25.02
C ARG A 32 -18.88 43.17 -23.80
N TYR A 33 -20.08 42.74 -23.43
CA TYR A 33 -20.26 41.75 -22.38
C TYR A 33 -19.50 40.44 -22.67
N ILE A 34 -19.59 39.93 -23.90
CA ILE A 34 -18.89 38.72 -24.31
C ILE A 34 -17.38 38.92 -24.25
N GLU A 35 -16.86 40.06 -24.72
CA GLU A 35 -15.43 40.40 -24.64
C GLU A 35 -14.94 40.43 -23.18
N ASP A 36 -15.64 41.14 -22.30
CA ASP A 36 -15.26 41.26 -20.88
C ASP A 36 -15.30 39.89 -20.17
N MET A 37 -16.36 39.10 -20.42
CA MET A 37 -16.49 37.76 -19.84
C MET A 37 -15.45 36.79 -20.39
N THR A 38 -15.13 36.86 -21.68
CA THR A 38 -14.07 36.07 -22.30
C THR A 38 -12.72 36.43 -21.66
N GLY A 39 -12.44 37.71 -21.42
CA GLY A 39 -11.20 38.13 -20.78
C GLY A 39 -11.05 37.66 -19.32
N VAL A 40 -12.14 37.48 -18.58
CA VAL A 40 -12.11 36.84 -17.25
C VAL A 40 -11.89 35.33 -17.40
N PHE A 41 -12.63 34.69 -18.30
CA PHE A 41 -12.55 33.26 -18.56
C PHE A 41 -11.13 32.83 -18.98
N ASP A 42 -10.51 33.56 -19.91
CA ASP A 42 -9.17 33.27 -20.40
C ASP A 42 -8.12 33.38 -19.29
N ARG A 43 -8.28 34.33 -18.35
CA ARG A 43 -7.40 34.41 -17.18
C ARG A 43 -7.54 33.19 -16.28
N CYS A 44 -8.77 32.72 -16.02
CA CYS A 44 -8.99 31.48 -15.28
C CYS A 44 -8.40 30.27 -16.02
N GLN A 45 -8.58 30.20 -17.34
CA GLN A 45 -8.00 29.14 -18.17
C GLN A 45 -6.47 29.13 -18.13
N GLN A 46 -5.82 30.30 -18.08
CA GLN A 46 -4.37 30.40 -17.95
C GLN A 46 -3.89 29.86 -16.59
N MET A 47 -4.59 30.21 -15.51
CA MET A 47 -4.27 29.68 -14.18
C MET A 47 -4.46 28.16 -14.13
N GLU A 48 -5.54 27.66 -14.72
CA GLU A 48 -5.79 26.22 -14.79
C GLU A 48 -4.73 25.51 -15.65
N ALA A 49 -4.34 26.08 -16.78
CA ALA A 49 -3.28 25.53 -17.62
C ALA A 49 -1.96 25.40 -16.85
N GLN A 50 -1.59 26.41 -16.05
CA GLN A 50 -0.41 26.34 -15.18
C GLN A 50 -0.53 25.21 -14.16
N ARG A 51 -1.70 25.05 -13.51
CA ARG A 51 -1.94 23.96 -12.56
C ARG A 51 -1.80 22.60 -13.25
N LEU A 52 -2.41 22.43 -14.42
CA LEU A 52 -2.35 21.17 -15.17
C LEU A 52 -0.92 20.83 -15.61
N THR A 53 -0.15 21.80 -16.10
CA THR A 53 1.26 21.61 -16.42
C THR A 53 2.07 21.23 -15.20
N PHE A 54 1.87 21.92 -14.08
CA PHE A 54 2.52 21.60 -12.82
C PHE A 54 2.22 20.15 -12.38
N PHE A 55 0.95 19.75 -12.38
CA PHE A 55 0.55 18.38 -12.01
C PHE A 55 1.19 17.34 -12.92
N LYS A 56 1.22 17.60 -14.24
CA LYS A 56 1.90 16.73 -15.20
C LYS A 56 3.38 16.56 -14.85
N ASP A 57 4.09 17.65 -14.57
CA ASP A 57 5.52 17.60 -14.24
C ASP A 57 5.78 16.89 -12.91
N VAL A 58 4.92 17.08 -11.91
CA VAL A 58 4.97 16.37 -10.63
C VAL A 58 4.77 14.86 -10.82
N LEU A 59 3.78 14.45 -11.63
CA LEU A 59 3.54 13.04 -11.92
C LEU A 59 4.73 12.40 -12.65
N PHE A 60 5.36 13.12 -13.59
CA PHE A 60 6.61 12.65 -14.21
C PHE A 60 7.76 12.57 -13.20
N SER A 61 7.83 13.49 -12.23
CA SER A 61 8.81 13.43 -11.15
C SER A 61 8.60 12.19 -10.29
N PHE A 62 7.36 11.85 -9.93
CA PHE A 62 7.05 10.62 -9.19
C PHE A 62 7.44 9.38 -9.98
N HIS A 63 7.08 9.32 -11.27
CA HIS A 63 7.50 8.23 -12.14
C HIS A 63 9.03 8.07 -12.14
N LYS A 64 9.78 9.18 -12.26
CA LYS A 64 11.24 9.15 -12.25
C LYS A 64 11.81 8.60 -10.93
N CYS A 65 11.23 8.96 -9.79
CA CYS A 65 11.66 8.45 -8.49
C CYS A 65 11.28 6.98 -8.27
N LEU A 66 10.21 6.50 -8.90
CA LEU A 66 9.72 5.12 -8.77
C LEU A 66 10.34 4.16 -9.80
N ASP A 67 10.90 4.67 -10.89
CA ASP A 67 11.52 3.86 -11.94
C ASP A 67 12.95 3.41 -11.55
N ILE A 68 13.01 2.43 -10.66
CA ILE A 68 14.26 1.81 -10.18
C ILE A 68 15.01 1.08 -11.32
N SER A 69 14.35 0.77 -12.44
CA SER A 69 14.98 0.08 -13.57
C SER A 69 16.06 0.92 -14.28
N LYS A 70 16.01 2.24 -14.12
CA LYS A 70 16.97 3.19 -14.68
C LYS A 70 18.15 3.47 -13.75
N GLU A 71 18.04 3.08 -12.49
CA GLU A 71 19.11 3.31 -11.52
C GLU A 71 20.29 2.36 -11.81
N PRO A 72 21.52 2.89 -12.00
CA PRO A 72 22.68 2.08 -12.39
C PRO A 72 23.15 1.15 -11.27
N THR A 73 22.76 1.42 -10.02
CA THR A 73 23.09 0.59 -8.86
C THR A 73 22.34 -0.73 -8.87
N LEU A 74 21.12 -0.78 -9.43
CA LEU A 74 20.30 -1.99 -9.40
C LEU A 74 20.95 -3.15 -10.17
N PRO A 75 21.37 -3.01 -11.45
CA PRO A 75 22.11 -4.07 -12.14
C PRO A 75 23.43 -4.42 -11.46
N GLN A 76 24.14 -3.43 -10.91
CA GLN A 76 25.42 -3.64 -10.24
C GLN A 76 25.29 -4.58 -9.04
N ILE A 77 24.21 -4.47 -8.24
CA ILE A 77 23.95 -5.38 -7.11
C ILE A 77 23.88 -6.84 -7.58
N TYR A 78 23.21 -7.10 -8.70
CA TYR A 78 23.07 -8.46 -9.22
C TYR A 78 24.39 -8.99 -9.82
N GLU A 79 25.16 -8.14 -10.48
CA GLU A 79 26.50 -8.50 -10.99
C GLU A 79 27.48 -8.81 -9.85
N GLU A 80 27.50 -7.99 -8.79
CA GLU A 80 28.32 -8.22 -7.60
C GLU A 80 27.90 -9.50 -6.86
N PHE A 81 26.61 -9.74 -6.73
CA PHE A 81 26.08 -10.98 -6.16
C PHE A 81 26.49 -12.21 -6.97
N HIS A 82 26.34 -12.14 -8.29
CA HIS A 82 26.76 -13.22 -9.19
C HIS A 82 28.26 -13.49 -9.07
N HIS A 83 29.09 -12.43 -9.04
CA HIS A 83 30.53 -12.57 -8.87
C HIS A 83 30.90 -13.21 -7.53
N THR A 84 30.20 -12.85 -6.45
CA THR A 84 30.41 -13.42 -5.11
C THR A 84 30.12 -14.93 -5.09
N ILE A 85 29.00 -15.35 -5.69
CA ILE A 85 28.65 -16.78 -5.79
C ILE A 85 29.68 -17.51 -6.65
N ASN A 86 30.05 -16.95 -7.80
CA ASN A 86 30.98 -17.59 -8.73
C ASN A 86 32.39 -17.74 -8.15
N ASN A 87 32.77 -16.89 -7.20
CA ASN A 87 34.06 -16.98 -6.50
C ASN A 87 34.09 -18.05 -5.40
N ALA A 88 32.96 -18.64 -5.04
CA ALA A 88 32.90 -19.73 -4.06
C ALA A 88 33.62 -20.97 -4.61
N ASP A 89 34.64 -21.42 -3.90
CA ASP A 89 35.51 -22.52 -4.32
C ASP A 89 35.59 -23.57 -3.21
N HIS A 90 34.93 -24.70 -3.44
CA HIS A 90 34.87 -25.80 -2.49
C HIS A 90 36.26 -26.37 -2.14
N GLN A 91 37.24 -26.29 -3.05
CA GLN A 91 38.59 -26.82 -2.77
C GLN A 91 39.33 -25.96 -1.76
N LYS A 92 39.14 -24.63 -1.80
CA LYS A 92 39.72 -23.71 -0.81
C LYS A 92 39.13 -23.97 0.56
N ASP A 93 37.81 -24.19 0.64
CA ASP A 93 37.11 -24.43 1.90
C ASP A 93 37.53 -25.76 2.53
N LEU A 94 37.58 -26.84 1.73
CA LEU A 94 38.06 -28.15 2.20
C LEU A 94 39.52 -28.07 2.68
N LYS A 95 40.38 -27.33 1.98
CA LYS A 95 41.77 -27.13 2.38
C LYS A 95 41.87 -26.34 3.68
N TRP A 96 41.08 -25.28 3.82
CA TRP A 96 41.02 -24.49 5.06
C TRP A 96 40.60 -25.37 6.24
N TRP A 97 39.55 -26.19 6.07
CA TRP A 97 39.09 -27.10 7.10
C TRP A 97 40.15 -28.14 7.47
N ALA A 98 40.79 -28.76 6.47
CA ALA A 98 41.83 -29.75 6.69
C ALA A 98 43.02 -29.20 7.49
N ASN A 99 43.38 -27.94 7.27
CA ASN A 99 44.48 -27.26 7.95
C ASN A 99 44.15 -26.82 9.38
N ASN A 100 42.91 -26.37 9.62
CA ASN A 100 42.52 -25.79 10.90
C ASN A 100 41.89 -26.79 11.87
N HIS A 101 41.24 -27.84 11.36
CA HIS A 101 40.46 -28.79 12.13
C HIS A 101 40.67 -30.24 11.69
N GLY A 102 41.52 -30.48 10.70
CA GLY A 102 41.71 -31.80 10.10
C GLY A 102 43.14 -32.30 10.19
N VAL A 103 43.44 -33.20 9.27
CA VAL A 103 44.68 -33.98 9.25
C VAL A 103 45.95 -33.16 9.00
N ASN A 104 45.83 -31.94 8.48
CA ASN A 104 46.98 -31.08 8.20
C ASN A 104 47.34 -30.19 9.40
N MET A 105 46.62 -30.28 10.52
CA MET A 105 47.03 -29.61 11.75
C MET A 105 48.40 -30.10 12.21
N ALA A 106 49.21 -29.18 12.72
CA ALA A 106 50.52 -29.54 13.27
C ALA A 106 50.35 -30.49 14.46
N MET A 107 50.95 -31.67 14.35
CA MET A 107 50.91 -32.72 15.37
C MET A 107 52.34 -32.93 15.89
N ALA A 108 52.53 -32.77 17.19
CA ALA A 108 53.76 -33.19 17.84
C ALA A 108 53.68 -34.70 18.12
N TRP A 109 54.10 -35.50 17.14
CA TRP A 109 54.11 -36.95 17.29
C TRP A 109 55.05 -37.37 18.42
N PRO A 110 54.72 -38.42 19.20
CA PRO A 110 55.58 -38.89 20.27
C PRO A 110 56.99 -39.20 19.75
N GLN A 111 57.99 -38.59 20.38
CA GLN A 111 59.40 -38.89 20.15
C GLN A 111 60.04 -39.36 21.45
N PHE A 112 61.18 -40.04 21.34
CA PHE A 112 61.93 -40.46 22.52
C PHE A 112 62.46 -39.21 23.23
N GLU A 113 61.99 -38.98 24.46
CA GLU A 113 62.49 -37.92 25.33
C GLU A 113 63.53 -38.52 26.29
N GLU A 114 64.71 -37.91 26.33
CA GLU A 114 65.79 -38.32 27.24
C GLU A 114 65.42 -37.97 28.68
N TYR A 115 65.66 -38.91 29.60
CA TYR A 115 65.29 -38.74 31.01
C TYR A 115 66.00 -37.54 31.63
N THR A 116 65.24 -36.51 31.97
CA THR A 116 65.68 -35.38 32.78
C THR A 116 65.11 -35.49 34.19
N GLU A 117 65.91 -35.17 35.22
CA GLU A 117 65.48 -35.29 36.62
C GLU A 117 64.32 -34.35 37.02
N GLU A 118 63.93 -33.42 36.13
CA GLU A 118 62.83 -32.45 36.28
C GLU A 118 61.44 -33.11 36.31
N PHE A 119 61.30 -34.34 35.81
CA PHE A 119 60.06 -35.11 35.86
C PHE A 119 59.78 -35.78 37.23
N ARG A 120 60.66 -35.63 38.24
CA ARG A 120 60.48 -36.21 39.58
C ARG A 120 59.29 -35.62 40.36
N ASP A 121 58.91 -34.38 40.08
CA ASP A 121 57.99 -33.61 40.94
C ASP A 121 56.49 -33.77 40.62
N ILE A 122 56.14 -34.52 39.56
CA ILE A 122 54.74 -34.73 39.14
C ILE A 122 53.90 -35.46 40.21
N ALA A 123 54.53 -36.12 41.19
CA ALA A 123 53.85 -36.83 42.27
C ALA A 123 53.60 -36.02 43.55
N LYS A 124 54.15 -34.79 43.69
CA LYS A 124 53.92 -33.97 44.89
C LYS A 124 52.96 -32.83 44.56
N GLY A 125 51.68 -33.15 44.58
CA GLY A 125 50.59 -32.19 44.41
C GLY A 125 50.72 -31.01 45.38
N LYS A 126 50.97 -29.82 44.81
CA LYS A 126 50.49 -28.49 45.22
C LYS A 126 51.22 -27.43 44.39
N SER A 127 50.74 -27.13 43.19
CA SER A 127 50.91 -25.81 42.61
C SER A 127 49.63 -25.43 41.85
N LYS A 128 49.12 -24.26 42.20
CA LYS A 128 47.89 -23.65 41.72
C LYS A 128 48.32 -22.65 40.66
N GLU A 129 48.82 -23.16 39.54
CA GLU A 129 49.29 -22.34 38.43
C GLU A 129 48.91 -23.03 37.13
N SER A 130 48.39 -22.27 36.18
CA SER A 130 47.91 -22.79 34.90
C SER A 130 49.06 -23.52 34.21
N LEU A 131 48.91 -24.85 34.07
CA LEU A 131 49.84 -25.70 33.34
C LEU A 131 50.13 -25.06 31.97
N PRO A 132 51.40 -24.95 31.56
CA PRO A 132 51.69 -24.61 30.18
C PRO A 132 51.06 -25.69 29.29
N THR A 133 50.57 -25.29 28.12
CA THR A 133 50.06 -26.15 27.05
C THR A 133 51.18 -27.03 26.48
N GLY A 134 51.72 -27.91 27.32
CA GLY A 134 52.68 -28.94 26.97
C GLY A 134 51.96 -30.24 26.60
N PRO A 135 52.67 -31.19 25.98
CA PRO A 135 52.09 -32.46 25.55
C PRO A 135 51.50 -33.23 26.75
N ILE A 136 50.24 -33.65 26.62
CA ILE A 136 49.56 -34.52 27.59
C ILE A 136 50.23 -35.90 27.50
N THR A 137 51.10 -36.22 28.45
CA THR A 137 51.68 -37.57 28.58
C THR A 137 50.67 -38.50 29.26
N LEU A 138 50.24 -39.53 28.53
CA LEU A 138 49.43 -40.64 29.04
C LEU A 138 50.23 -41.41 30.10
N LEU A 139 49.90 -41.22 31.38
CA LEU A 139 50.45 -42.04 32.47
C LEU A 139 49.38 -43.03 32.94
N ASN A 140 49.72 -44.31 32.83
CA ASN A 140 48.96 -45.53 33.14
C ASN A 140 48.17 -46.14 31.97
N GLN A 141 48.85 -46.94 31.16
CA GLN A 141 48.22 -48.13 30.57
C GLN A 141 47.97 -49.15 31.68
N ARG A 142 46.70 -49.39 32.04
CA ARG A 142 46.36 -50.65 32.71
C ARG A 142 46.41 -51.76 31.65
N PRO A 143 47.08 -52.90 31.90
CA PRO A 143 46.93 -54.05 31.03
C PRO A 143 45.44 -54.42 31.02
N VAL A 144 44.85 -54.47 29.83
CA VAL A 144 43.52 -55.03 29.63
C VAL A 144 43.66 -56.53 29.91
N SER A 145 43.41 -56.93 31.16
CA SER A 145 43.09 -58.31 31.48
C SER A 145 41.76 -58.65 30.81
N GLU A 146 41.73 -59.78 30.12
CA GLU A 146 40.72 -60.23 29.16
C GLU A 146 39.34 -60.60 29.77
N ASP A 147 39.02 -60.17 30.99
CA ASP A 147 37.77 -60.51 31.67
C ASP A 147 37.22 -59.28 32.42
N GLU A 148 36.38 -58.51 31.73
CA GLU A 148 35.21 -57.75 32.23
C GLU A 148 34.88 -56.64 31.23
N LEU A 149 34.12 -57.00 30.19
CA LEU A 149 33.39 -56.03 29.39
C LEU A 149 32.21 -55.48 30.23
N PRO A 150 32.07 -54.15 30.41
CA PRO A 150 30.84 -53.58 30.95
C PRO A 150 29.66 -53.82 29.99
N PRO A 151 28.42 -53.96 30.51
CA PRO A 151 27.32 -54.57 29.79
C PRO A 151 26.82 -53.71 28.64
N ILE A 152 26.52 -54.38 27.52
CA ILE A 152 25.73 -53.85 26.41
C ILE A 152 24.32 -53.51 26.93
N THR A 153 24.02 -52.24 27.14
CA THR A 153 22.62 -51.77 27.15
C THR A 153 22.20 -51.46 25.72
N ALA A 154 21.93 -52.52 24.97
CA ALA A 154 21.06 -52.47 23.81
C ALA A 154 19.61 -52.46 24.32
N ASN A 155 19.01 -51.28 24.44
CA ASN A 155 17.55 -51.20 24.47
C ASN A 155 17.07 -51.24 23.02
N ASN A 156 16.69 -52.44 22.57
CA ASN A 156 15.74 -52.62 21.49
C ASN A 156 14.78 -53.75 21.87
N LYS A 157 13.54 -53.39 22.18
CA LYS A 157 12.38 -54.29 22.10
C LYS A 157 11.55 -53.94 20.86
N SER A 158 11.78 -54.74 19.82
CA SER A 158 10.84 -55.32 18.85
C SER A 158 9.56 -54.57 18.43
N SER A 159 9.50 -54.32 17.12
CA SER A 159 8.43 -54.62 16.14
C SER A 159 7.06 -53.91 16.21
N LYS A 160 6.77 -53.02 15.23
CA LYS A 160 6.12 -53.35 13.93
C LYS A 160 5.88 -52.09 13.04
N THR A 161 5.98 -52.34 11.73
CA THR A 161 5.38 -51.67 10.53
C THR A 161 5.96 -50.38 9.91
N ALA A 162 6.50 -50.59 8.70
CA ALA A 162 6.22 -49.92 7.41
C ALA A 162 7.15 -48.80 6.87
N ASN A 163 7.94 -49.18 5.85
CA ASN A 163 8.19 -48.54 4.53
C ASN A 163 8.85 -47.14 4.48
N HIS A 164 9.76 -46.76 3.57
CA HIS A 164 10.61 -47.34 2.49
C HIS A 164 11.49 -46.13 2.06
N THR A 165 12.82 -46.17 2.18
CA THR A 165 13.85 -46.40 1.12
C THR A 165 14.11 -45.25 0.12
N GLU A 166 15.41 -44.96 0.00
CA GLU A 166 16.16 -43.99 -0.82
C GLU A 166 15.85 -43.97 -2.34
N PRO A 167 16.29 -42.91 -3.08
CA PRO A 167 16.31 -42.91 -4.53
C PRO A 167 17.67 -43.36 -5.09
N PRO A 168 17.71 -44.11 -6.21
CA PRO A 168 18.94 -44.28 -6.97
C PRO A 168 18.86 -43.60 -8.34
N ALA A 169 20.04 -43.20 -8.83
CA ALA A 169 20.28 -42.85 -10.23
C ALA A 169 20.60 -44.11 -11.06
N ASN A 170 20.19 -44.16 -12.34
CA ASN A 170 21.03 -44.74 -13.40
C ASN A 170 20.58 -44.36 -14.83
N ASN A 171 21.55 -44.40 -15.75
CA ASN A 171 21.55 -43.83 -17.11
C ASN A 171 21.35 -44.87 -18.25
N SER A 172 21.15 -44.34 -19.48
CA SER A 172 21.39 -44.88 -20.86
C SER A 172 20.15 -45.39 -21.68
N VAL A 173 19.67 -44.67 -22.74
CA VAL A 173 20.08 -44.60 -24.21
C VAL A 173 19.34 -45.72 -25.03
N VAL A 174 18.65 -45.57 -26.19
CA VAL A 174 18.57 -44.55 -27.28
C VAL A 174 17.40 -44.80 -28.29
N GLN A 175 16.96 -43.72 -28.96
CA GLN A 175 16.43 -43.52 -30.35
C GLN A 175 14.97 -43.70 -30.85
N ASN A 176 14.52 -42.58 -31.45
CA ASN A 176 13.74 -42.31 -32.69
C ASN A 176 12.23 -42.65 -32.71
N ASN A 177 11.28 -41.86 -33.24
CA ASN A 177 11.33 -40.87 -34.33
C ASN A 177 10.04 -40.00 -34.39
N THR A 178 10.16 -38.76 -34.89
CA THR A 178 9.25 -37.93 -35.73
C THR A 178 7.80 -37.53 -35.34
N SER A 179 7.61 -36.18 -35.37
CA SER A 179 6.55 -35.38 -36.02
C SER A 179 5.09 -35.39 -35.50
N ALA A 180 4.62 -34.23 -34.99
CA ALA A 180 3.72 -33.30 -35.71
C ALA A 180 2.82 -32.47 -34.75
N ASN A 181 2.74 -31.16 -35.07
CA ASN A 181 1.63 -30.22 -34.90
C ASN A 181 1.06 -29.92 -33.50
N ASN A 182 1.18 -28.65 -33.09
CA ASN A 182 0.01 -27.77 -33.03
C ASN A 182 0.40 -26.28 -32.90
N THR A 183 0.02 -25.56 -33.95
CA THR A 183 -0.02 -24.10 -34.08
C THR A 183 -1.17 -23.54 -33.23
N ILE A 184 -0.93 -22.44 -32.50
CA ILE A 184 -2.03 -21.60 -31.98
C ILE A 184 -1.99 -20.28 -32.76
N ASP A 185 -3.03 -20.10 -33.57
CA ASP A 185 -3.24 -18.96 -34.45
C ASP A 185 -3.56 -17.66 -33.69
N LYS A 186 -2.84 -16.60 -34.05
CA LYS A 186 -3.23 -15.20 -33.83
C LYS A 186 -4.09 -14.74 -35.00
N LYS A 187 -5.34 -14.37 -34.74
CA LYS A 187 -6.10 -13.34 -35.48
C LYS A 187 -7.39 -13.03 -34.71
N THR A 188 -7.63 -11.76 -34.38
CA THR A 188 -8.69 -10.96 -35.01
C THR A 188 -8.54 -9.51 -34.54
N ILE A 189 -8.25 -8.63 -35.51
CA ILE A 189 -8.31 -7.17 -35.45
C ILE A 189 -9.52 -6.77 -36.30
N SER A 190 -10.42 -5.96 -35.76
CA SER A 190 -11.51 -5.19 -36.42
C SER A 190 -12.15 -4.32 -35.34
N ALA A 191 -12.52 -3.04 -35.48
CA ALA A 191 -12.67 -2.11 -36.60
C ALA A 191 -12.71 -0.65 -36.04
N PRO A 192 -12.66 0.40 -36.88
CA PRO A 192 -12.35 1.78 -36.48
C PRO A 192 -13.57 2.65 -36.10
N ILE A 193 -13.31 3.66 -35.25
CA ILE A 193 -14.22 4.73 -34.82
C ILE A 193 -14.42 5.72 -35.99
N ALA A 194 -15.67 5.87 -36.43
CA ALA A 194 -16.08 6.86 -37.41
C ALA A 194 -16.56 8.15 -36.73
N VAL A 195 -16.03 9.27 -37.22
CA VAL A 195 -16.39 10.65 -36.89
C VAL A 195 -17.66 11.03 -37.66
N THR A 196 -18.67 11.60 -37.00
CA THR A 196 -19.76 12.32 -37.68
C THR A 196 -20.07 13.66 -36.98
N ASN A 197 -19.89 14.73 -37.75
CA ASN A 197 -20.42 16.07 -37.52
C ASN A 197 -21.94 16.07 -37.75
N GLY A 198 -22.69 16.82 -36.94
CA GLY A 198 -24.12 17.04 -37.12
C GLY A 198 -24.60 18.35 -36.51
N THR A 199 -24.65 19.39 -37.33
CA THR A 199 -25.18 20.74 -37.08
C THR A 199 -26.72 20.79 -37.11
N SER A 200 -27.27 21.65 -36.23
CA SER A 200 -28.44 22.53 -36.39
C SER A 200 -29.84 21.96 -36.70
N SER A 201 -30.81 22.26 -35.82
CA SER A 201 -32.08 22.93 -36.19
C SER A 201 -32.96 23.24 -34.96
N GLY A 202 -33.19 24.52 -34.67
CA GLY A 202 -34.47 24.98 -34.10
C GLY A 202 -35.43 25.36 -35.25
N PRO A 203 -36.55 26.08 -35.02
CA PRO A 203 -37.26 26.37 -33.76
C PRO A 203 -38.80 26.17 -33.89
N LYS A 204 -39.58 26.06 -32.80
CA LYS A 204 -40.99 26.53 -32.78
C LYS A 204 -41.43 26.99 -31.40
N SER A 205 -41.72 28.28 -31.32
CA SER A 205 -42.42 28.99 -30.26
C SER A 205 -43.94 28.84 -30.37
N ASN A 206 -44.66 28.77 -29.25
CA ASN A 206 -45.96 29.42 -29.12
C ASN A 206 -46.26 29.80 -27.66
N LYS A 207 -46.68 31.05 -27.45
CA LYS A 207 -47.05 31.65 -26.16
C LYS A 207 -48.48 31.26 -25.77
N THR A 208 -48.77 31.23 -24.47
CA THR A 208 -49.97 31.85 -23.85
C THR A 208 -49.94 31.73 -22.31
N SER A 209 -50.29 32.82 -21.63
CA SER A 209 -50.76 32.91 -20.23
C SER A 209 -52.05 33.75 -20.30
N PRO A 210 -53.02 33.73 -19.34
CA PRO A 210 -52.79 33.74 -17.88
C PRO A 210 -53.85 33.04 -16.97
N ALA A 211 -53.54 33.05 -15.65
CA ALA A 211 -54.44 33.08 -14.47
C ALA A 211 -54.85 31.76 -13.74
N LYS A 212 -54.44 31.71 -12.45
CA LYS A 212 -55.09 31.22 -11.20
C LYS A 212 -56.09 30.04 -11.25
N ASP A 213 -55.71 28.93 -10.62
CA ASP A 213 -56.19 28.45 -9.30
C ASP A 213 -56.00 26.92 -9.18
N SER A 214 -55.27 26.54 -8.14
CA SER A 214 -55.35 25.32 -7.30
C SER A 214 -55.58 23.92 -7.89
N VAL A 215 -54.77 23.01 -7.33
CA VAL A 215 -54.93 21.55 -7.18
C VAL A 215 -54.32 20.67 -8.27
N GLY A 216 -53.23 20.02 -7.86
CA GLY A 216 -52.93 18.61 -8.17
C GLY A 216 -52.54 18.32 -9.60
N LYS A 217 -51.24 18.27 -9.86
CA LYS A 217 -50.63 17.34 -10.82
C LYS A 217 -49.13 17.28 -10.59
N ASP A 218 -48.69 16.05 -10.35
CA ASP A 218 -47.33 15.60 -10.20
C ASP A 218 -46.45 16.15 -11.34
N ASN A 219 -45.34 16.77 -10.95
CA ASN A 219 -44.28 17.19 -11.83
C ASN A 219 -43.35 15.98 -12.04
N PRO A 220 -43.29 15.32 -13.22
CA PRO A 220 -42.55 14.07 -13.39
C PRO A 220 -41.01 14.24 -13.46
N PHE A 221 -40.49 15.38 -13.00
CA PHE A 221 -39.07 15.75 -13.05
C PHE A 221 -38.64 16.55 -11.79
N GLU A 222 -39.36 16.43 -10.68
CA GLU A 222 -38.90 16.94 -9.39
C GLU A 222 -38.31 15.80 -8.55
N GLU A 223 -37.04 16.00 -8.21
CA GLU A 223 -36.29 15.41 -7.09
C GLU A 223 -36.14 13.88 -7.11
N GLU A 224 -35.07 13.44 -7.77
CA GLU A 224 -34.28 12.34 -7.22
C GLU A 224 -33.72 12.83 -5.87
N ASP A 225 -34.45 12.54 -4.80
CA ASP A 225 -34.00 12.56 -3.40
C ASP A 225 -32.75 11.67 -3.28
N TRP A 226 -31.57 12.25 -3.53
CA TRP A 226 -30.26 11.64 -3.29
C TRP A 226 -29.71 11.95 -1.89
N ASP A 227 -30.52 12.52 -1.00
CA ASP A 227 -30.07 13.04 0.30
C ASP A 227 -30.63 12.29 1.52
N GLU A 228 -30.87 10.97 1.43
CA GLU A 228 -31.34 10.22 2.60
C GLU A 228 -30.75 8.80 2.78
N GLU A 229 -29.48 8.59 2.39
CA GLU A 229 -28.73 7.38 2.78
C GLU A 229 -27.36 7.66 3.47
N SER A 230 -26.91 8.92 3.54
CA SER A 230 -25.66 9.28 4.25
C SER A 230 -25.89 9.85 5.67
N ALA A 231 -27.09 10.40 5.95
CA ALA A 231 -27.39 11.01 7.25
C ALA A 231 -27.69 10.00 8.39
N GLY A 232 -27.78 8.70 8.09
CA GLY A 232 -27.99 7.66 9.10
C GLY A 232 -26.73 7.27 9.88
N ALA A 233 -25.54 7.55 9.34
CA ALA A 233 -24.27 7.03 9.88
C ALA A 233 -23.79 7.73 11.15
N LEU A 234 -24.32 8.91 11.50
CA LEU A 234 -23.95 9.67 12.71
C LEU A 234 -25.01 9.62 13.81
N THR A 235 -26.02 8.76 13.67
CA THR A 235 -27.01 8.57 14.74
C THR A 235 -26.38 7.87 15.94
N ASP A 236 -26.76 8.33 17.14
CA ASP A 236 -26.39 7.73 18.40
C ASP A 236 -27.05 6.33 18.51
N THR A 237 -26.26 5.27 18.35
CA THR A 237 -26.71 3.88 18.45
C THR A 237 -26.98 3.44 19.88
N GLY A 238 -26.77 4.29 20.89
CA GLY A 238 -27.04 3.99 22.30
C GLY A 238 -26.08 2.96 22.91
N GLU A 239 -25.11 2.46 22.15
CA GLU A 239 -24.10 1.54 22.66
C GLU A 239 -23.09 2.27 23.56
N PRO A 240 -22.65 1.66 24.67
CA PRO A 240 -21.65 2.26 25.55
C PRO A 240 -20.29 2.32 24.84
N GLY A 241 -19.78 3.54 24.61
CA GLY A 241 -18.48 3.73 23.97
C GLY A 241 -17.31 3.55 24.95
N VAL A 242 -16.10 3.48 24.40
CA VAL A 242 -14.85 3.40 25.18
C VAL A 242 -14.42 4.81 25.60
N PRO A 243 -14.14 5.08 26.88
CA PRO A 243 -13.69 6.40 27.30
C PRO A 243 -12.30 6.71 26.72
N VAL A 244 -12.19 7.83 26.02
CA VAL A 244 -10.95 8.35 25.44
C VAL A 244 -10.68 9.75 25.97
N ARG A 245 -9.39 10.12 26.04
CA ARG A 245 -8.93 11.46 26.42
C ARG A 245 -8.27 12.13 25.23
N ALA A 246 -8.66 13.37 24.96
CA ALA A 246 -8.04 14.19 23.95
C ALA A 246 -6.59 14.54 24.33
N LEU A 247 -5.64 14.24 23.45
CA LEU A 247 -4.24 14.61 23.58
C LEU A 247 -3.96 16.03 23.09
N TYR A 248 -4.78 16.55 22.17
CA TYR A 248 -4.62 17.87 21.55
C TYR A 248 -5.97 18.56 21.39
N ASP A 249 -5.94 19.88 21.18
CA ASP A 249 -7.13 20.65 20.78
C ASP A 249 -7.49 20.30 19.33
N TYR A 250 -8.77 20.04 19.06
CA TYR A 250 -9.30 19.81 17.72
C TYR A 250 -10.58 20.64 17.50
N THR A 251 -10.61 21.40 16.41
CA THR A 251 -11.79 22.17 15.99
C THR A 251 -12.28 21.60 14.67
N GLY A 252 -13.49 21.05 14.69
CA GLY A 252 -14.08 20.43 13.51
C GLY A 252 -14.34 21.45 12.41
N ALA A 253 -13.95 21.12 11.18
CA ALA A 253 -14.15 21.96 10.01
C ALA A 253 -15.56 21.77 9.41
N GLU A 254 -16.05 20.53 9.42
CA GLU A 254 -17.33 20.14 8.85
C GLU A 254 -18.40 19.84 9.92
N SER A 255 -19.67 19.74 9.50
CA SER A 255 -20.80 19.56 10.43
C SER A 255 -20.87 18.19 11.09
N ASP A 256 -20.20 17.20 10.52
CA ASP A 256 -20.04 15.83 10.99
C ASP A 256 -18.82 15.66 11.91
N GLU A 257 -17.95 16.65 12.04
CA GLU A 257 -16.76 16.58 12.89
C GLU A 257 -17.00 17.00 14.36
N LEU A 258 -16.30 16.35 15.27
CA LEU A 258 -16.42 16.57 16.72
C LEU A 258 -15.32 17.51 17.23
N SER A 259 -15.70 18.65 17.82
CA SER A 259 -14.74 19.59 18.40
C SER A 259 -14.49 19.32 19.89
N PHE A 260 -13.22 19.28 20.31
CA PHE A 260 -12.80 19.02 21.69
C PHE A 260 -11.48 19.72 22.02
N ARG A 261 -11.18 19.86 23.31
CA ARG A 261 -9.93 20.45 23.80
C ARG A 261 -9.03 19.39 24.41
N GLN A 262 -7.74 19.66 24.45
CA GLN A 262 -6.75 18.82 25.12
C GLN A 262 -7.18 18.56 26.57
N GLY A 263 -7.22 17.28 26.94
CA GLY A 263 -7.65 16.80 28.25
C GLY A 263 -9.14 16.50 28.36
N ASP A 264 -9.96 16.82 27.36
CA ASP A 264 -11.38 16.46 27.35
C ASP A 264 -11.55 14.93 27.31
N LEU A 265 -12.53 14.43 28.06
CA LEU A 265 -12.92 13.02 28.10
C LEU A 265 -14.22 12.84 27.32
N PHE A 266 -14.25 11.87 26.42
CA PHE A 266 -15.44 11.55 25.63
C PHE A 266 -15.45 10.07 25.22
N GLU A 267 -16.52 9.61 24.60
CA GLU A 267 -16.70 8.19 24.28
C GLU A 267 -16.34 7.91 22.82
N LYS A 268 -15.51 6.91 22.57
CA LYS A 268 -15.25 6.35 21.24
C LYS A 268 -16.29 5.27 20.93
N LEU A 269 -17.01 5.47 19.83
CA LEU A 269 -18.11 4.61 19.37
C LEU A 269 -17.63 3.55 18.38
N GLU A 270 -16.83 3.95 17.38
CA GLU A 270 -16.34 3.05 16.33
C GLU A 270 -14.81 3.10 16.24
N ASP A 271 -14.22 2.07 15.62
CA ASP A 271 -12.79 2.00 15.33
C ASP A 271 -12.40 2.92 14.16
N GLU A 272 -11.09 3.03 13.95
CA GLU A 272 -10.50 3.80 12.85
C GLU A 272 -10.97 3.25 11.49
N ASP A 273 -11.49 4.13 10.64
CA ASP A 273 -11.85 3.82 9.26
C ASP A 273 -10.63 3.80 8.32
N GLU A 274 -10.84 3.54 7.03
CA GLU A 274 -9.76 3.50 6.03
C GLU A 274 -9.04 4.85 5.83
N GLN A 275 -9.57 5.94 6.39
CA GLN A 275 -9.10 7.31 6.24
C GLN A 275 -8.47 7.86 7.53
N GLY A 276 -8.44 7.08 8.61
CA GLY A 276 -7.83 7.45 9.90
C GLY A 276 -8.77 8.15 10.88
N TRP A 277 -10.08 8.09 10.65
CA TRP A 277 -11.11 8.75 11.46
C TRP A 277 -11.83 7.74 12.36
N CYS A 278 -12.12 8.18 13.58
CA CYS A 278 -12.97 7.45 14.52
C CYS A 278 -14.26 8.22 14.77
N LYS A 279 -15.33 7.49 15.06
CA LYS A 279 -16.60 8.08 15.52
C LYS A 279 -16.60 8.20 17.03
N GLY A 280 -17.02 9.35 17.55
CA GLY A 280 -17.06 9.64 18.98
C GLY A 280 -18.31 10.38 19.40
N ARG A 281 -18.63 10.28 20.69
CA ARG A 281 -19.74 10.97 21.34
C ARG A 281 -19.20 11.88 22.43
N LYS A 282 -19.46 13.19 22.29
CA LYS A 282 -19.12 14.21 23.29
C LYS A 282 -20.31 15.14 23.49
N ASP A 283 -20.68 15.37 24.75
CA ASP A 283 -21.78 16.27 25.13
C ASP A 283 -23.12 15.96 24.40
N GLY A 284 -23.39 14.68 24.11
CA GLY A 284 -24.60 14.22 23.40
C GLY A 284 -24.58 14.41 21.88
N ARG A 285 -23.48 14.90 21.30
CA ARG A 285 -23.27 14.97 19.86
C ARG A 285 -22.35 13.85 19.41
N VAL A 286 -22.73 13.18 18.33
CA VAL A 286 -21.91 12.19 17.64
C VAL A 286 -21.24 12.86 16.45
N GLY A 287 -19.95 12.58 16.26
CA GLY A 287 -19.17 13.11 15.14
C GLY A 287 -17.86 12.37 14.94
N LEU A 288 -17.18 12.69 13.85
CA LEU A 288 -15.90 12.13 13.46
C LEU A 288 -14.74 12.94 14.08
N TYR A 289 -13.68 12.24 14.44
CA TYR A 289 -12.43 12.84 14.88
C TYR A 289 -11.20 12.01 14.46
N PRO A 290 -10.01 12.61 14.32
CA PRO A 290 -8.81 11.86 13.96
C PRO A 290 -8.35 10.94 15.10
N ALA A 291 -8.10 9.65 14.81
CA ALA A 291 -7.71 8.66 15.82
C ALA A 291 -6.44 9.05 16.61
N ASN A 292 -5.51 9.74 15.95
CA ASN A 292 -4.22 10.17 16.51
C ASN A 292 -4.33 11.29 17.57
N TYR A 293 -5.51 11.89 17.74
CA TYR A 293 -5.73 13.01 18.65
C TYR A 293 -6.25 12.58 20.02
N VAL A 294 -6.44 11.29 20.24
CA VAL A 294 -6.96 10.75 21.49
C VAL A 294 -6.12 9.58 21.99
N GLU A 295 -6.22 9.31 23.28
CA GLU A 295 -5.71 8.09 23.89
C GLU A 295 -6.84 7.35 24.64
N PRO A 296 -6.88 6.02 24.61
CA PRO A 296 -7.84 5.26 25.41
C PRO A 296 -7.52 5.42 26.90
N VAL A 297 -8.54 5.77 27.67
CA VAL A 297 -8.43 5.85 29.13
C VAL A 297 -8.74 4.47 29.69
N GLY A 298 -7.71 3.62 29.71
CA GLY A 298 -7.79 2.28 30.31
C GLY A 298 -8.06 2.34 31.81
N HIS A 299 -8.86 1.37 32.28
CA HIS A 299 -9.22 1.19 33.69
C HIS A 299 -8.08 0.56 34.52
#